data_AF-A0A524GPV4-F1
#
_entry.id   AF-A0A524GPV4-F1
#
_cell.length_a   1.000
_cell.length_b   1.000
_cell.length_c   1.000
_cell.angle_alpha   90.00
_cell.angle_beta   90.00
_cell.angle_gamma   90.00
#
_symmetry.space_group_name_H-M   'P 1'
#
loop_
_entity.id
_entity.type
_entity.pdbx_description
1 polymer ?
#
loop_
_entity_poly.entity_id
_entity_poly.type
_entity_poly.pdbx_seq_one_letter_code
_entity_poly.pdbx_strand_id
1 'polypeptide(L)'
;MDHSDLFIHVLSQAASGLDNAAGISDEDVAGAYPHAIADYEAAVRYAKTPGTRSLTELDLAFISDNWLGIGGRIERALAAPGCDDGNWTPIIANAFGYSKNHFDRSRKILACDPRRSLSWFNSARSALRMGDTVEALRIAREGSLIAPGAWLSTTLIRALVANGQDDEARQEIADHIQDDLLALQFKALLAAHEGDQASFERFLNEYKAADPSNMFWPLIISAWGGQREAVNRMATTIDRHHFGSATLAQIAVWCACGAPWDMDATPNFAAKLKEGSLPWPPQTTMEFPLKDW
;
A
#
# COMPACT_ATOMS: atom_id res chain seq x y z
N MET A 1 -10.43 -16.31 6.42
CA MET A 1 -9.65 -15.12 6.04
C MET A 1 -8.26 -15.19 6.65
N ASP A 2 -8.14 -15.59 7.92
CA ASP A 2 -6.84 -15.77 8.58
C ASP A 2 -5.93 -16.80 7.86
N HIS A 3 -6.52 -17.84 7.26
CA HIS A 3 -5.78 -18.84 6.48
C HIS A 3 -5.24 -18.29 5.14
N SER A 4 -6.05 -17.52 4.40
CA SER A 4 -5.58 -16.85 3.18
C SER A 4 -4.55 -15.77 3.45
N ASP A 5 -4.66 -15.07 4.59
CA ASP A 5 -3.74 -14.01 5.02
C ASP A 5 -2.31 -14.54 5.19
N LEU A 6 -2.16 -15.71 5.82
CA LEU A 6 -0.87 -16.41 5.93
C LEU A 6 -0.21 -16.62 4.56
N PHE A 7 -0.95 -17.16 3.58
CA PHE A 7 -0.39 -17.43 2.25
C PHE A 7 -0.08 -16.15 1.47
N ILE A 8 -0.90 -15.11 1.62
CA ILE A 8 -0.60 -13.79 1.07
C ILE A 8 0.72 -13.26 1.63
N HIS A 9 0.95 -13.41 2.94
CA HIS A 9 2.21 -12.99 3.57
C HIS A 9 3.40 -13.76 3.00
N VAL A 10 3.30 -15.08 2.86
CA VAL A 10 4.33 -15.92 2.23
C VAL A 10 4.64 -15.45 0.81
N LEU A 11 3.61 -15.23 -0.03
CA LEU A 11 3.78 -14.80 -1.42
C LEU A 11 4.38 -13.40 -1.53
N SER A 12 3.94 -12.46 -0.69
CA SER A 12 4.44 -11.08 -0.65
C SER A 12 5.89 -11.03 -0.19
N GLN A 13 6.25 -11.82 0.84
CA GLN A 13 7.61 -11.94 1.34
C GLN A 13 8.54 -12.56 0.28
N ALA A 14 8.14 -13.65 -0.36
CA ALA A 14 8.91 -14.26 -1.44
C ALA A 14 9.11 -13.29 -2.62
N ALA A 15 8.06 -12.61 -3.07
CA ALA A 15 8.16 -11.61 -4.14
C ALA A 15 9.12 -10.46 -3.80
N SER A 16 9.25 -10.14 -2.51
CA SER A 16 10.06 -9.02 -2.02
C SER A 16 11.44 -9.44 -1.50
N GLY A 17 11.86 -10.70 -1.70
CA GLY A 17 13.18 -11.20 -1.28
C GLY A 17 13.32 -11.51 0.22
N LEU A 18 12.20 -11.60 0.95
CA LEU A 18 12.16 -11.88 2.38
C LEU A 18 12.01 -13.38 2.71
N ASP A 19 11.95 -14.25 1.72
CA ASP A 19 11.80 -15.71 1.86
C ASP A 19 12.83 -16.34 2.83
N ASN A 20 14.12 -16.08 2.59
CA ASN A 20 15.22 -16.65 3.35
C ASN A 20 15.29 -16.12 4.79
N ALA A 21 14.95 -14.85 5.00
CA ALA A 21 14.92 -14.23 6.32
C ALA A 21 13.74 -14.74 7.17
N ALA A 22 12.63 -15.11 6.52
CA ALA A 22 11.43 -15.65 7.15
C ALA A 22 11.43 -17.18 7.29
N GLY A 23 12.46 -17.88 6.79
CA GLY A 23 12.54 -19.33 6.80
C GLY A 23 11.51 -20.01 5.87
N ILE A 24 11.07 -19.30 4.83
CA ILE A 24 10.11 -19.78 3.84
C ILE A 24 10.86 -20.60 2.79
N SER A 25 10.45 -21.84 2.58
CA SER A 25 11.01 -22.71 1.54
C SER A 25 10.34 -22.49 0.18
N ASP A 26 11.00 -22.93 -0.90
CA ASP A 26 10.40 -22.95 -2.25
C ASP A 26 9.09 -23.76 -2.28
N GLU A 27 8.98 -24.81 -1.46
CA GLU A 27 7.76 -25.61 -1.32
C GLU A 27 6.62 -24.82 -0.68
N ASP A 28 6.92 -24.02 0.35
CA ASP A 28 5.94 -23.14 0.99
C ASP A 28 5.41 -22.10 -0.01
N VAL A 29 6.29 -21.49 -0.81
CA VAL A 29 5.89 -20.53 -1.85
C VAL A 29 5.03 -21.19 -2.93
N ALA A 30 5.46 -22.37 -3.41
CA ALA A 30 4.72 -23.12 -4.43
C ALA A 30 3.34 -23.58 -3.93
N GLY A 31 3.23 -23.93 -2.65
CA GLY A 31 1.98 -24.26 -2.00
C GLY A 31 1.10 -23.05 -1.72
N ALA A 32 1.67 -21.90 -1.36
CA ALA A 32 0.89 -20.75 -0.88
C ALA A 32 -0.12 -20.24 -1.91
N TYR A 33 0.27 -20.13 -3.18
CA TYR A 33 -0.62 -19.61 -4.23
C TYR A 33 -1.91 -20.43 -4.42
N PRO A 34 -1.87 -21.74 -4.73
CA PRO A 34 -3.10 -22.52 -4.94
C PRO A 34 -3.99 -22.55 -3.69
N HIS A 35 -3.43 -22.55 -2.48
CA HIS A 35 -4.23 -22.46 -1.26
C HIS A 35 -4.90 -21.10 -1.09
N ALA A 36 -4.18 -19.99 -1.33
CA ALA A 36 -4.76 -18.65 -1.31
C ALA A 36 -5.92 -18.54 -2.31
N ILE A 37 -5.74 -19.01 -3.55
CA ILE A 37 -6.79 -18.99 -4.57
C ILE A 37 -8.00 -19.81 -4.14
N ALA A 38 -7.80 -21.03 -3.64
CA ALA A 38 -8.90 -21.87 -3.16
C ALA A 38 -9.70 -21.20 -2.03
N ASP A 39 -9.03 -20.50 -1.12
CA ASP A 39 -9.68 -19.76 -0.04
C ASP A 39 -10.51 -18.57 -0.56
N TYR A 40 -9.99 -17.79 -1.50
CA TYR A 40 -10.73 -16.68 -2.12
C TYR A 40 -11.92 -17.20 -2.95
N GLU A 41 -11.76 -18.28 -3.70
CA GLU A 41 -12.86 -18.93 -4.44
C GLU A 41 -13.95 -19.45 -3.49
N ALA A 42 -13.57 -20.06 -2.38
CA ALA A 42 -14.50 -20.49 -1.34
C ALA A 42 -15.22 -19.29 -0.72
N ALA A 43 -14.50 -18.20 -0.43
CA ALA A 43 -15.08 -16.98 0.11
C ALA A 43 -16.11 -16.36 -0.85
N VAL A 44 -15.85 -16.32 -2.16
CA VAL A 44 -16.84 -15.90 -3.17
C VAL A 44 -18.07 -16.81 -3.17
N ARG A 45 -17.85 -18.13 -3.16
CA ARG A 45 -18.92 -19.15 -3.20
C ARG A 45 -19.83 -19.07 -1.98
N TYR A 46 -19.26 -18.87 -0.81
CA TYR A 46 -19.98 -18.89 0.47
C TYR A 46 -20.31 -17.50 1.03
N ALA A 47 -20.06 -16.43 0.26
CA ALA A 47 -20.40 -15.05 0.62
C ALA A 47 -21.88 -14.93 1.02
N LYS A 48 -22.12 -14.35 2.20
CA LYS A 48 -23.47 -14.26 2.81
C LYS A 48 -24.33 -13.14 2.23
N THR A 49 -23.71 -12.13 1.64
CA THR A 49 -24.40 -10.98 1.07
C THR A 49 -23.86 -10.67 -0.33
N PRO A 50 -24.65 -10.03 -1.21
CA PRO A 50 -24.17 -9.55 -2.50
C PRO A 50 -23.00 -8.56 -2.38
N GLY A 51 -22.98 -7.75 -1.31
CA GLY A 51 -21.90 -6.80 -1.05
C GLY A 51 -20.58 -7.49 -0.71
N THR A 52 -20.62 -8.43 0.24
CA THR A 52 -19.46 -9.29 0.57
C THR A 52 -18.96 -10.03 -0.66
N ARG A 53 -19.87 -10.61 -1.46
CA ARG A 53 -19.49 -11.29 -2.71
C ARG A 53 -18.74 -10.35 -3.66
N SER A 54 -19.24 -9.13 -3.85
CA SER A 54 -18.62 -8.16 -4.77
C SER A 54 -17.21 -7.74 -4.33
N LEU A 55 -17.00 -7.56 -3.02
CA LEU A 55 -15.68 -7.27 -2.45
C LEU A 55 -14.73 -8.46 -2.66
N THR A 56 -15.17 -9.68 -2.32
CA THR A 56 -14.33 -10.87 -2.46
C THR A 56 -14.05 -11.23 -3.92
N GLU A 57 -14.97 -10.96 -4.86
CA GLU A 57 -14.73 -11.13 -6.29
C GLU A 57 -13.68 -10.16 -6.84
N LEU A 58 -13.57 -8.95 -6.26
CA LEU A 58 -12.48 -8.03 -6.57
C LEU A 58 -11.17 -8.55 -6.00
N ASP A 59 -11.16 -8.94 -4.72
CA ASP A 59 -9.97 -9.49 -4.05
C ASP A 59 -9.42 -10.71 -4.82
N LEU A 60 -10.29 -11.66 -5.19
CA LEU A 60 -9.91 -12.84 -5.97
C LEU A 60 -9.32 -12.45 -7.34
N ALA A 61 -9.96 -11.53 -8.07
CA ALA A 61 -9.48 -11.10 -9.38
C ALA A 61 -8.08 -10.46 -9.29
N PHE A 62 -7.84 -9.67 -8.25
CA PHE A 62 -6.55 -9.03 -7.99
C PHE A 62 -5.47 -10.04 -7.62
N ILE A 63 -5.75 -10.95 -6.67
CA ILE A 63 -4.79 -11.95 -6.16
C ILE A 63 -4.47 -13.03 -7.19
N SER A 64 -5.43 -13.38 -8.05
CA SER A 64 -5.24 -14.35 -9.15
C SER A 64 -4.58 -13.76 -10.39
N ASP A 65 -4.19 -12.49 -10.35
CA ASP A 65 -3.67 -11.75 -11.50
C ASP A 65 -4.63 -11.72 -12.71
N ASN A 66 -5.94 -11.94 -12.49
CA ASN A 66 -6.97 -11.83 -13.52
C ASN A 66 -7.54 -10.40 -13.54
N TRP A 67 -6.82 -9.50 -14.21
CA TRP A 67 -7.15 -8.08 -14.21
C TRP A 67 -8.12 -7.69 -15.32
N LEU A 68 -8.48 -8.62 -16.20
CA LEU A 68 -9.49 -8.38 -17.22
C LEU A 68 -10.83 -7.92 -16.60
N GLY A 69 -11.24 -6.71 -16.96
CA GLY A 69 -12.46 -6.09 -16.46
C GLY A 69 -12.41 -5.71 -14.97
N ILE A 70 -11.22 -5.60 -14.37
CA ILE A 70 -11.05 -5.26 -12.95
C ILE A 70 -11.61 -3.88 -12.61
N GLY A 71 -11.56 -2.90 -13.52
CA GLY A 71 -12.19 -1.58 -13.33
C GLY A 71 -13.67 -1.68 -12.95
N GLY A 72 -14.44 -2.49 -13.68
CA GLY A 72 -15.85 -2.72 -13.35
C GLY A 72 -16.05 -3.50 -12.04
N ARG A 73 -15.08 -4.34 -11.62
CA ARG A 73 -15.11 -5.01 -10.31
C ARG A 73 -14.86 -4.00 -9.18
N ILE A 74 -13.92 -3.07 -9.36
CA ILE A 74 -13.64 -1.98 -8.42
C ILE A 74 -14.90 -1.14 -8.20
N GLU A 75 -15.55 -0.70 -9.27
CA GLU A 75 -16.77 0.11 -9.19
C GLU A 75 -17.89 -0.61 -8.43
N ARG A 76 -18.12 -1.90 -8.73
CA ARG A 76 -19.12 -2.71 -8.02
C ARG A 76 -18.79 -2.90 -6.55
N ALA A 77 -17.53 -3.21 -6.24
CA ALA A 77 -17.05 -3.36 -4.86
C ALA A 77 -17.22 -2.06 -4.06
N LEU A 78 -16.87 -0.92 -4.66
CA LEU A 78 -16.98 0.39 -4.00
C LEU A 78 -18.45 0.82 -3.80
N ALA A 79 -19.34 0.44 -4.73
CA ALA A 79 -20.78 0.68 -4.63
C ALA A 79 -21.51 -0.32 -3.71
N ALA A 80 -20.86 -1.40 -3.27
CA ALA A 80 -21.49 -2.44 -2.46
C ALA A 80 -22.06 -1.87 -1.14
N PRO A 81 -23.27 -2.26 -0.72
CA PRO A 81 -23.78 -1.87 0.60
C PRO A 81 -23.05 -2.61 1.72
N GLY A 82 -23.15 -2.09 2.94
CA GLY A 82 -22.58 -2.71 4.15
C GLY A 82 -21.42 -1.92 4.75
N CYS A 83 -20.80 -2.52 5.76
CA CYS A 83 -19.78 -1.90 6.61
C CYS A 83 -18.40 -2.57 6.48
N ASP A 84 -18.18 -3.29 5.39
CA ASP A 84 -16.92 -3.99 5.11
C ASP A 84 -16.18 -3.30 3.97
N ASP A 85 -14.86 -3.18 4.06
CA ASP A 85 -14.03 -2.53 3.04
C ASP A 85 -13.41 -3.55 2.07
N GLY A 86 -13.53 -4.86 2.36
CA GLY A 86 -12.75 -5.89 1.69
C GLY A 86 -11.26 -5.80 2.07
N ASN A 87 -10.48 -6.80 1.66
CA ASN A 87 -9.06 -6.84 2.05
C ASN A 87 -8.21 -5.96 1.14
N TRP A 88 -8.46 -6.01 -0.17
CA TRP A 88 -7.61 -5.36 -1.17
C TRP A 88 -8.24 -4.13 -1.80
N THR A 89 -9.56 -3.92 -1.66
CA THR A 89 -10.25 -2.75 -2.19
C THR A 89 -9.54 -1.44 -1.87
N PRO A 90 -9.06 -1.18 -0.63
CA PRO A 90 -8.37 0.07 -0.33
C PRO A 90 -7.06 0.24 -1.09
N ILE A 91 -6.30 -0.85 -1.31
CA ILE A 91 -5.07 -0.83 -2.09
C ILE A 91 -5.39 -0.59 -3.56
N ILE A 92 -6.25 -1.41 -4.15
CA ILE A 92 -6.59 -1.37 -5.58
C ILE A 92 -7.20 -0.02 -5.94
N ALA A 93 -8.18 0.47 -5.16
CA ALA A 93 -8.86 1.71 -5.47
C ALA A 93 -7.93 2.92 -5.38
N ASN A 94 -7.07 2.97 -4.37
CA ASN A 94 -6.11 4.07 -4.20
C ASN A 94 -4.89 3.99 -5.11
N ALA A 95 -4.59 2.83 -5.70
CA ALA A 95 -3.56 2.69 -6.72
C ALA A 95 -4.04 3.27 -8.05
N PHE A 96 -5.28 2.98 -8.43
CA PHE A 96 -5.70 3.03 -9.83
C PHE A 96 -6.85 4.02 -10.09
N GLY A 97 -6.79 5.20 -9.47
CA GLY A 97 -7.67 6.33 -9.82
C GLY A 97 -9.09 6.30 -9.23
N TYR A 98 -9.37 5.40 -8.29
CA TYR A 98 -10.68 5.28 -7.63
C TYR A 98 -10.66 5.82 -6.19
N SER A 99 -9.66 6.63 -5.81
CA SER A 99 -9.52 7.19 -4.46
C SER A 99 -10.75 7.96 -3.99
N LYS A 100 -11.42 8.69 -4.89
CA LYS A 100 -12.67 9.40 -4.55
C LYS A 100 -13.81 8.44 -4.19
N ASN A 101 -14.04 7.44 -5.02
CA ASN A 101 -15.06 6.42 -4.77
C ASN A 101 -14.77 5.66 -3.47
N HIS A 102 -13.49 5.38 -3.20
CA HIS A 102 -13.06 4.75 -1.96
C HIS A 102 -13.22 5.68 -0.75
N PHE A 103 -12.93 6.98 -0.86
CA PHE A 103 -13.19 7.95 0.21
C PHE A 103 -14.67 8.05 0.58
N ASP A 104 -15.55 8.11 -0.42
CA ASP A 104 -16.99 8.15 -0.21
C ASP A 104 -17.49 6.87 0.49
N ARG A 105 -16.87 5.71 0.19
CA ARG A 105 -17.13 4.43 0.86
C ARG A 105 -16.58 4.40 2.28
N SER A 106 -15.30 4.73 2.46
CA SER A 106 -14.60 4.62 3.75
C SER A 106 -15.27 5.49 4.81
N ARG A 107 -15.84 6.63 4.44
CA ARG A 107 -16.65 7.47 5.34
C ARG A 107 -17.92 6.77 5.83
N LYS A 108 -18.60 6.00 4.98
CA LYS A 108 -19.77 5.20 5.38
C LYS A 108 -19.37 4.07 6.31
N ILE A 109 -18.24 3.41 6.02
CA ILE A 109 -17.68 2.36 6.89
C ILE A 109 -17.28 2.93 8.25
N LEU A 110 -16.64 4.10 8.26
CA LEU A 110 -16.30 4.80 9.49
C LEU A 110 -17.54 5.13 10.34
N ALA A 111 -18.65 5.51 9.70
CA ALA A 111 -19.90 5.73 10.41
C ALA A 111 -20.50 4.44 11.02
N CYS A 112 -20.19 3.25 10.46
CA CYS A 112 -20.62 1.98 11.03
C CYS A 112 -19.86 1.62 12.32
N ASP A 113 -18.55 1.84 12.33
CA ASP A 113 -17.68 1.55 13.47
C ASP A 113 -16.61 2.63 13.66
N PRO A 114 -16.94 3.73 14.37
CA PRO A 114 -15.99 4.80 14.66
C PRO A 114 -14.97 4.43 15.73
N ARG A 115 -15.09 3.25 16.38
CA ARG A 115 -14.12 2.78 17.37
C ARG A 115 -13.01 1.93 16.75
N ARG A 116 -13.16 1.57 15.47
CA ARG A 116 -12.13 0.87 14.70
C ARG A 116 -11.13 1.86 14.09
N SER A 117 -9.89 1.83 14.57
CA SER A 117 -8.78 2.66 14.06
C SER A 117 -8.58 2.52 12.54
N LEU A 118 -8.75 1.31 12.00
CA LEU A 118 -8.62 1.05 10.56
C LEU A 118 -9.62 1.86 9.71
N SER A 119 -10.82 2.13 10.22
CA SER A 119 -11.82 2.93 9.51
C SER A 119 -11.36 4.38 9.34
N TRP A 120 -10.75 4.96 10.38
CA TRP A 120 -10.14 6.29 10.34
C TRP A 120 -8.94 6.32 9.40
N PHE A 121 -8.07 5.30 9.49
CA PHE A 121 -6.91 5.14 8.62
C PHE A 121 -7.31 5.11 7.13
N ASN A 122 -8.26 4.26 6.74
CA ASN A 122 -8.68 4.16 5.34
C ASN A 122 -9.32 5.46 4.85
N SER A 123 -10.09 6.15 5.69
CA SER A 123 -10.70 7.43 5.33
C SER A 123 -9.66 8.54 5.16
N ALA A 124 -8.74 8.71 6.11
CA ALA A 124 -7.67 9.69 6.01
C ALA A 124 -6.72 9.41 4.84
N ARG A 125 -6.33 8.13 4.64
CA ARG A 125 -5.47 7.73 3.51
C ARG A 125 -6.13 8.05 2.17
N SER A 126 -7.43 7.81 2.04
CA SER A 126 -8.13 8.10 0.78
C SER A 126 -8.21 9.60 0.50
N ALA A 127 -8.41 10.42 1.54
CA ALA A 127 -8.31 11.88 1.42
C ALA A 127 -6.92 12.31 0.92
N LEU A 128 -5.83 11.77 1.51
CA LEU A 128 -4.47 12.03 1.01
C LEU A 128 -4.32 11.66 -0.47
N ARG A 129 -4.85 10.50 -0.88
CA ARG A 129 -4.72 9.99 -2.25
C ARG A 129 -5.53 10.77 -3.27
N MET A 130 -6.53 11.54 -2.84
CA MET A 130 -7.22 12.52 -3.70
C MET A 130 -6.50 13.88 -3.77
N GLY A 131 -5.43 14.07 -2.99
CA GLY A 131 -4.76 15.36 -2.83
C GLY A 131 -5.42 16.30 -1.82
N ASP A 132 -6.43 15.84 -1.07
CA ASP A 132 -7.06 16.63 0.00
C ASP A 132 -6.30 16.43 1.32
N THR A 133 -5.11 17.05 1.39
CA THR A 133 -4.18 16.89 2.52
C THR A 133 -4.75 17.48 3.81
N VAL A 134 -5.52 18.55 3.72
CA VAL A 134 -6.15 19.21 4.88
C VAL A 134 -7.23 18.32 5.49
N GLU A 135 -8.12 17.75 4.67
CA GLU A 135 -9.16 16.83 5.18
C GLU A 135 -8.55 15.55 5.72
N ALA A 136 -7.51 15.02 5.07
CA ALA A 136 -6.79 13.87 5.58
C ALA A 136 -6.22 14.10 7.00
N LEU A 137 -5.57 15.24 7.21
CA LEU A 137 -5.01 15.61 8.50
C LEU A 137 -6.12 15.78 9.54
N ARG A 138 -7.23 16.43 9.18
CA ARG A 138 -8.39 16.60 10.08
C ARG A 138 -8.94 15.24 10.54
N ILE A 139 -9.17 14.31 9.60
CA ILE A 139 -9.68 12.97 9.90
C ILE A 139 -8.67 12.19 10.75
N ALA A 140 -7.38 12.23 10.41
CA ALA A 140 -6.35 11.50 11.13
C ALA A 140 -6.23 11.96 12.58
N ARG A 141 -6.21 13.28 12.82
CA ARG A 141 -6.18 13.87 14.17
C ARG A 141 -7.42 13.49 14.99
N GLU A 142 -8.60 13.63 14.41
CA GLU A 142 -9.85 13.25 15.07
C GLU A 142 -9.85 11.76 15.44
N GLY A 143 -9.45 10.90 14.50
CA GLY A 143 -9.35 9.46 14.74
C GLY A 143 -8.34 9.11 15.82
N SER A 144 -7.18 9.78 15.89
CA SER A 144 -6.16 9.52 16.92
C SER A 144 -6.68 9.81 18.33
N LEU A 145 -7.65 10.72 18.48
CA LEU A 145 -8.31 10.98 19.77
C LEU A 145 -9.40 9.95 20.10
N ILE A 146 -10.07 9.38 19.09
CA ILE A 146 -11.27 8.52 19.28
C ILE A 146 -10.92 7.03 19.32
N ALA A 147 -10.02 6.61 18.43
CA ALA A 147 -9.64 5.23 18.16
C ALA A 147 -8.16 5.15 17.73
N PRO A 148 -7.22 5.43 18.64
CA PRO A 148 -5.79 5.38 18.34
C PRO A 148 -5.36 3.98 17.90
N GLY A 149 -4.34 3.92 17.05
CA GLY A 149 -3.78 2.66 16.56
C GLY A 149 -2.61 2.89 15.62
N ALA A 150 -1.69 1.92 15.56
CA ALA A 150 -0.43 2.07 14.83
C ALA A 150 -0.63 2.45 13.36
N TRP A 151 -1.57 1.82 12.67
CA TRP A 151 -1.91 2.18 11.29
C TRP A 151 -2.38 3.62 11.15
N LEU A 152 -3.20 4.11 12.07
CA LEU A 152 -3.66 5.50 12.02
C LEU A 152 -2.50 6.48 12.25
N SER A 153 -1.59 6.21 13.20
CA SER A 153 -0.38 7.02 13.39
C SER A 153 0.46 7.09 12.10
N THR A 154 0.60 5.99 11.34
CA THR A 154 1.33 6.04 10.05
C THR A 154 0.71 7.02 9.04
N THR A 155 -0.62 7.13 9.03
CA THR A 155 -1.32 8.07 8.13
C THR A 155 -1.33 9.49 8.68
N LEU A 156 -1.40 9.66 10.00
CA LEU A 156 -1.24 10.96 10.64
C LEU A 156 0.13 11.57 10.29
N ILE A 157 1.23 10.82 10.46
CA ILE A 157 2.58 11.27 10.10
C ILE A 157 2.61 11.74 8.63
N ARG A 158 2.09 10.92 7.70
CA ARG A 158 2.05 11.28 6.28
C ARG A 158 1.19 12.52 6.00
N ALA A 159 0.08 12.67 6.71
CA ALA A 159 -0.77 13.84 6.57
C ALA A 159 -0.09 15.10 7.13
N LEU A 160 0.63 15.00 8.24
CA LEU A 160 1.42 16.10 8.80
C LEU A 160 2.47 16.57 7.79
N VAL A 161 3.26 15.65 7.22
CA VAL A 161 4.26 15.96 6.17
C VAL A 161 3.59 16.60 4.95
N ALA A 162 2.48 16.04 4.46
CA ALA A 162 1.76 16.59 3.31
C ALA A 162 1.16 18.00 3.55
N ASN A 163 1.10 18.45 4.81
CA ASN A 163 0.67 19.79 5.21
C ASN A 163 1.83 20.68 5.71
N GLY A 164 3.10 20.24 5.54
CA GLY A 164 4.29 20.98 5.98
C GLY A 164 4.42 21.08 7.51
N GLN A 165 3.81 20.16 8.26
CA GLN A 165 3.87 20.10 9.73
C GLN A 165 4.98 19.14 10.19
N ASP A 166 6.20 19.38 9.69
CA ASP A 166 7.31 18.45 9.82
C ASP A 166 7.78 18.25 11.27
N ASP A 167 7.79 19.31 12.07
CA ASP A 167 8.15 19.23 13.50
C ASP A 167 7.17 18.33 14.28
N GLU A 168 5.87 18.46 14.01
CA GLU A 168 4.84 17.62 14.62
C GLU A 168 4.93 16.18 14.10
N ALA A 169 5.24 16.00 12.81
CA ALA A 169 5.48 14.67 12.25
C ALA A 169 6.68 13.98 12.95
N ARG A 170 7.78 14.70 13.19
CA ARG A 170 8.93 14.19 13.96
C ARG A 170 8.56 13.80 15.38
N GLN A 171 7.72 14.61 16.04
CA GLN A 171 7.23 14.29 17.38
C GLN A 171 6.34 13.04 17.37
N GLU A 172 5.39 12.93 16.45
CA GLU A 172 4.52 11.75 16.33
C GLU A 172 5.35 10.47 16.06
N ILE A 173 6.41 10.56 15.24
CA ILE A 173 7.36 9.45 15.05
C ILE A 173 8.01 9.06 16.38
N ALA A 174 8.54 10.02 17.14
CA ALA A 174 9.24 9.76 18.39
C ALA A 174 8.32 9.19 19.49
N ASP A 175 7.09 9.68 19.58
CA ASP A 175 6.17 9.33 20.65
C ASP A 175 5.42 8.02 20.37
N HIS A 176 5.13 7.71 19.10
CA HIS A 176 4.20 6.65 18.74
C HIS A 176 4.77 5.52 17.86
N ILE A 177 5.95 5.69 17.25
CA ILE A 177 6.57 4.66 16.43
C ILE A 177 7.69 3.96 17.21
N GLN A 178 7.40 2.74 17.67
CA GLN A 178 8.32 1.92 18.48
C GLN A 178 9.20 0.98 17.65
N ASP A 179 8.82 0.72 16.40
CA ASP A 179 9.59 -0.13 15.48
C ASP A 179 10.69 0.70 14.80
N ASP A 180 11.95 0.30 14.99
CA ASP A 180 13.10 1.06 14.52
C ASP A 180 13.15 1.17 12.98
N LEU A 181 12.76 0.11 12.26
CA LEU A 181 12.73 0.11 10.80
C LEU A 181 11.65 1.07 10.29
N LEU A 182 10.46 1.05 10.89
CA LEU A 182 9.38 1.98 10.57
C LEU A 182 9.74 3.43 10.93
N ALA A 183 10.46 3.65 12.04
CA ALA A 183 10.97 4.97 12.38
C ALA A 183 11.98 5.47 11.34
N LEU A 184 12.89 4.60 10.87
CA LEU A 184 13.82 4.92 9.78
C LEU A 184 13.08 5.25 8.47
N GLN A 185 12.01 4.51 8.13
CA GLN A 185 11.17 4.80 6.97
C GLN A 185 10.62 6.23 7.02
N PHE A 186 10.02 6.64 8.14
CA PHE A 186 9.46 7.99 8.26
C PHE A 186 10.51 9.10 8.36
N LYS A 187 11.66 8.83 8.99
CA LYS A 187 12.79 9.77 8.98
C LYS A 187 13.33 9.99 7.56
N ALA A 188 13.41 8.93 6.75
CA ALA A 188 13.78 9.04 5.35
C ALA A 188 12.70 9.75 4.51
N LEU A 189 11.41 9.50 4.76
CA LEU A 189 10.30 10.22 4.14
C LEU A 189 10.42 11.74 4.35
N LEU A 190 10.62 12.17 5.61
CA LEU A 190 10.80 13.57 5.97
C LEU A 190 12.03 14.18 5.28
N ALA A 191 13.18 13.51 5.37
CA ALA A 191 14.40 14.00 4.73
C ALA A 191 14.24 14.14 3.20
N ALA A 192 13.55 13.19 2.55
CA ALA A 192 13.25 13.27 1.13
C ALA A 192 12.29 14.42 0.79
N HIS A 193 11.27 14.65 1.63
CA HIS A 193 10.33 15.76 1.49
C HIS A 193 11.01 17.13 1.61
N GLU A 194 11.93 17.26 2.57
CA GLU A 194 12.70 18.49 2.82
C GLU A 194 13.82 18.74 1.81
N GLY A 195 14.13 17.75 0.96
CA GLY A 195 15.30 17.82 0.07
C GLY A 195 16.65 17.66 0.80
N ASP A 196 16.66 17.12 2.02
CA ASP A 196 17.89 16.83 2.77
C ASP A 196 18.50 15.50 2.31
N GLN A 197 19.30 15.59 1.24
CA GLN A 197 20.02 14.45 0.66
C GLN A 197 20.87 13.71 1.69
N ALA A 198 21.58 14.43 2.56
CA ALA A 198 22.54 13.82 3.48
C ALA A 198 21.84 12.99 4.56
N SER A 199 20.76 13.54 5.15
CA SER A 199 19.95 12.78 6.11
C SER A 199 19.22 11.61 5.43
N PHE A 200 18.70 11.83 4.23
CA PHE A 200 18.02 10.79 3.46
C PHE A 200 18.95 9.59 3.20
N GLU A 201 20.14 9.83 2.67
CA GLU A 201 21.12 8.78 2.37
C GLU A 201 21.53 8.01 3.64
N ARG A 202 21.73 8.72 4.76
CA ARG A 202 22.01 8.07 6.04
C ARG A 202 20.90 7.11 6.45
N PHE A 203 19.64 7.58 6.49
CA PHE A 203 18.53 6.74 6.93
C PHE A 203 18.26 5.57 5.98
N LEU A 204 18.41 5.77 4.67
CA LEU A 204 18.30 4.69 3.69
C LEU A 204 19.38 3.62 3.89
N ASN A 205 20.62 4.03 4.15
CA ASN A 205 21.72 3.09 4.39
C ASN A 205 21.57 2.34 5.71
N GLU A 206 21.15 3.03 6.78
CA GLU A 206 20.82 2.39 8.07
C GLU A 206 19.69 1.36 7.90
N TYR A 207 18.62 1.69 7.16
CA TYR A 207 17.54 0.77 6.88
C TYR A 207 18.04 -0.48 6.13
N LYS A 208 18.77 -0.30 5.04
CA LYS A 208 19.31 -1.41 4.23
C LYS A 208 20.30 -2.29 5.00
N ALA A 209 21.05 -1.71 5.94
CA ALA A 209 21.95 -2.49 6.79
C ALA A 209 21.17 -3.34 7.81
N ALA A 210 20.06 -2.83 8.33
CA ALA A 210 19.22 -3.54 9.29
C ALA A 210 18.34 -4.62 8.62
N ASP A 211 17.95 -4.43 7.36
CA ASP A 211 17.09 -5.36 6.61
C ASP A 211 17.59 -5.55 5.16
N PRO A 212 18.73 -6.25 4.97
CA PRO A 212 19.47 -6.29 3.70
C PRO A 212 18.79 -7.11 2.59
N SER A 213 17.89 -8.04 2.94
CA SER A 213 17.23 -8.92 1.97
C SER A 213 15.92 -8.33 1.43
N ASN A 214 15.35 -7.35 2.10
CA ASN A 214 14.07 -6.76 1.73
C ASN A 214 14.17 -5.87 0.50
N MET A 215 13.26 -6.05 -0.45
CA MET A 215 13.08 -5.14 -1.58
C MET A 215 11.87 -4.22 -1.45
N PHE A 216 10.87 -4.55 -0.64
CA PHE A 216 9.60 -3.82 -0.58
C PHE A 216 9.79 -2.38 -0.09
N TRP A 217 10.26 -2.21 1.13
CA TRP A 217 10.47 -0.89 1.72
C TRP A 217 11.69 -0.18 1.14
N PRO A 218 12.84 -0.84 0.90
CA PRO A 218 13.97 -0.18 0.26
C PRO A 218 13.65 0.38 -1.12
N LEU A 219 12.79 -0.26 -1.91
CA LEU A 219 12.31 0.30 -3.18
C LEU A 219 11.52 1.58 -2.95
N ILE A 220 10.55 1.58 -2.03
CA ILE A 220 9.74 2.76 -1.69
C ILE A 220 10.62 3.93 -1.23
N ILE A 221 11.50 3.68 -0.24
CA ILE A 221 12.37 4.73 0.30
C ILE A 221 13.30 5.24 -0.79
N SER A 222 13.86 4.34 -1.61
CA SER A 222 14.76 4.71 -2.71
C SER A 222 14.06 5.56 -3.79
N ALA A 223 12.75 5.36 -3.99
CA ALA A 223 11.97 6.16 -4.92
C ALA A 223 11.81 7.60 -4.41
N TRP A 224 11.54 7.81 -3.11
CA TRP A 224 11.45 9.14 -2.52
C TRP A 224 12.72 9.97 -2.70
N GLY A 225 13.89 9.34 -2.59
CA GLY A 225 15.17 10.00 -2.77
C GLY A 225 15.67 10.08 -4.21
N GLY A 226 14.92 9.56 -5.19
CA GLY A 226 15.33 9.61 -6.59
C GLY A 226 16.37 8.58 -7.03
N GLN A 227 16.60 7.48 -6.30
CA GLN A 227 17.56 6.42 -6.71
C GLN A 227 17.01 5.53 -7.85
N ARG A 228 16.77 6.13 -9.02
CA ARG A 228 16.12 5.53 -10.20
C ARG A 228 16.63 4.14 -10.56
N GLU A 229 17.95 3.98 -10.70
CA GLU A 229 18.53 2.69 -11.10
C GLU A 229 18.32 1.59 -10.05
N ALA A 230 18.45 1.93 -8.77
CA ALA A 230 18.26 0.96 -7.69
C ALA A 230 16.80 0.51 -7.62
N VAL A 231 15.86 1.46 -7.76
CA VAL A 231 14.43 1.18 -7.80
C VAL A 231 14.08 0.30 -9.00
N ASN A 232 14.51 0.65 -10.21
CA ASN A 232 14.23 -0.15 -11.41
C ASN A 232 14.76 -1.58 -11.30
N ARG A 233 15.94 -1.78 -10.70
CA ARG A 233 16.49 -3.13 -10.45
C ARG A 233 15.61 -3.94 -9.51
N MET A 234 15.20 -3.37 -8.38
CA MET A 234 14.31 -4.05 -7.43
C MET A 234 12.94 -4.34 -8.06
N ALA A 235 12.37 -3.37 -8.77
CA ALA A 235 11.09 -3.52 -9.46
C ALA A 235 11.14 -4.63 -10.53
N THR A 236 12.22 -4.72 -11.30
CA THR A 236 12.46 -5.79 -12.28
C THR A 236 12.49 -7.17 -11.62
N THR A 237 13.12 -7.30 -10.46
CA THR A 237 13.16 -8.57 -9.73
C THR A 237 11.76 -8.98 -9.25
N ILE A 238 11.02 -8.03 -8.64
CA ILE A 238 9.65 -8.28 -8.16
C ILE A 238 8.72 -8.64 -9.32
N ASP A 239 8.82 -7.95 -10.47
CA ASP A 239 7.96 -8.15 -11.65
C ASP A 239 8.07 -9.55 -12.26
N ARG A 240 9.20 -10.25 -12.05
CA ARG A 240 9.39 -11.64 -12.51
C ARG A 240 8.73 -12.66 -11.60
N HIS A 241 8.40 -12.29 -10.36
CA HIS A 241 7.72 -13.18 -9.44
C HIS A 241 6.24 -13.31 -9.83
N HIS A 242 5.67 -14.50 -9.64
CA HIS A 242 4.26 -14.74 -9.98
C HIS A 242 3.29 -13.80 -9.24
N PHE A 243 3.61 -13.48 -7.99
CA PHE A 243 2.86 -12.52 -7.17
C PHE A 243 3.34 -11.06 -7.33
N GLY A 244 4.21 -10.80 -8.32
CA GLY A 244 4.88 -9.52 -8.53
C GLY A 244 3.91 -8.37 -8.77
N SER A 245 2.86 -8.59 -9.55
CA SER A 245 1.89 -7.55 -9.90
C SER A 245 1.17 -6.98 -8.67
N ALA A 246 0.74 -7.87 -7.76
CA ALA A 246 0.09 -7.49 -6.50
C ALA A 246 1.06 -6.77 -5.55
N THR A 247 2.30 -7.24 -5.46
CA THR A 247 3.35 -6.57 -4.66
C THR A 247 3.68 -5.18 -5.21
N LEU A 248 3.85 -5.02 -6.53
CA LEU A 248 4.11 -3.73 -7.16
C LEU A 248 2.94 -2.76 -6.96
N ALA A 249 1.69 -3.21 -7.07
CA ALA A 249 0.53 -2.37 -6.78
C ALA A 249 0.53 -1.85 -5.33
N GLN A 250 0.90 -2.69 -4.35
CA GLN A 250 1.06 -2.24 -2.96
C GLN A 250 2.16 -1.20 -2.84
N ILE A 251 3.32 -1.43 -3.46
CA ILE A 251 4.45 -0.48 -3.46
C ILE A 251 4.02 0.86 -4.04
N ALA A 252 3.26 0.88 -5.14
CA ALA A 252 2.76 2.11 -5.75
C ALA A 252 1.83 2.90 -4.81
N VAL A 253 0.98 2.21 -4.06
CA VAL A 253 0.08 2.84 -3.07
C VAL A 253 0.85 3.37 -1.88
N TRP A 254 1.78 2.58 -1.34
CA TRP A 254 2.56 2.95 -0.16
C TRP A 254 3.62 4.00 -0.47
N CYS A 255 4.17 4.04 -1.67
CA CYS A 255 5.12 5.09 -2.04
C CYS A 255 4.44 6.46 -2.06
N ALA A 256 3.23 6.53 -2.61
CA ALA A 256 2.46 7.77 -2.76
C ALA A 256 3.26 8.90 -3.46
N CYS A 257 4.20 8.50 -4.32
CA CYS A 257 5.26 9.32 -4.90
C CYS A 257 5.14 9.43 -6.44
N GLY A 258 3.94 9.20 -6.98
CA GLY A 258 3.74 9.10 -8.43
C GLY A 258 4.14 7.72 -8.95
N ALA A 259 4.86 7.69 -10.07
CA ALA A 259 5.52 6.48 -10.57
C ALA A 259 6.74 6.18 -9.68
N PRO A 260 6.76 5.05 -8.94
CA PRO A 260 7.91 4.76 -8.09
C PRO A 260 9.08 4.19 -8.89
N TRP A 261 8.86 3.68 -10.10
CA TRP A 261 9.83 3.10 -11.05
C TRP A 261 9.47 3.46 -12.50
N ASP A 262 10.39 3.26 -13.44
CA ASP A 262 10.11 3.37 -14.88
C ASP A 262 9.31 2.17 -15.37
N MET A 263 8.22 2.40 -16.10
CA MET A 263 7.33 1.31 -16.53
C MET A 263 8.04 0.22 -17.35
N ASP A 264 9.08 0.56 -18.11
CA ASP A 264 9.88 -0.39 -18.88
C ASP A 264 10.64 -1.41 -18.01
N ALA A 265 10.85 -1.12 -16.72
CA ALA A 265 11.44 -2.05 -15.76
C ALA A 265 10.47 -3.17 -15.33
N THR A 266 9.16 -2.98 -15.54
CA THR A 266 8.12 -3.92 -15.07
C THR A 266 7.15 -4.29 -16.21
N PRO A 267 7.61 -4.99 -17.25
CA PRO A 267 6.77 -5.33 -18.40
C PRO A 267 5.56 -6.21 -18.06
N ASN A 268 5.64 -7.08 -17.03
CA ASN A 268 4.50 -7.91 -16.64
C ASN A 268 3.41 -7.06 -15.97
N PHE A 269 3.80 -6.19 -15.03
CA PHE A 269 2.89 -5.22 -14.42
C PHE A 269 2.29 -4.26 -15.45
N ALA A 270 3.08 -3.78 -16.42
CA ALA A 270 2.60 -2.95 -17.53
C ALA A 270 1.50 -3.67 -18.33
N ALA A 271 1.70 -4.96 -18.61
CA ALA A 271 0.71 -5.78 -19.30
C ALA A 271 -0.59 -5.91 -18.48
N LYS A 272 -0.48 -6.06 -17.15
CA LYS A 272 -1.64 -6.12 -16.25
C LYS A 272 -2.43 -4.83 -16.18
N LEU A 273 -1.76 -3.67 -16.12
CA LEU A 273 -2.42 -2.37 -16.22
C LEU A 273 -3.20 -2.24 -17.52
N LYS A 274 -2.61 -2.66 -18.64
CA LYS A 274 -3.27 -2.66 -19.97
C LYS A 274 -4.45 -3.62 -20.02
N GLU A 275 -4.30 -4.85 -19.50
CA GLU A 275 -5.36 -5.86 -19.39
C GLU A 275 -6.58 -5.31 -18.62
N GLY A 276 -6.32 -4.63 -17.51
CA GLY A 276 -7.34 -4.03 -16.66
C GLY A 276 -7.86 -2.67 -17.11
N SER A 277 -7.26 -2.07 -18.16
CA SER A 277 -7.51 -0.67 -18.56
C SER A 277 -7.36 0.31 -17.38
N LEU A 278 -6.37 0.08 -16.52
CA LEU A 278 -6.14 0.84 -15.31
C LEU A 278 -5.20 2.04 -15.58
N PRO A 279 -5.43 3.20 -14.95
CA PRO A 279 -4.57 4.36 -15.09
C PRO A 279 -3.22 4.16 -14.40
N TRP A 280 -2.20 4.81 -14.93
CA TRP A 280 -0.86 4.92 -14.35
C TRP A 280 -0.20 6.23 -14.78
N PRO A 281 0.60 6.89 -13.93
CA PRO A 281 0.89 6.54 -12.54
C PRO A 281 -0.20 7.00 -11.55
N PRO A 282 -0.19 6.49 -10.30
CA PRO A 282 -1.00 7.06 -9.24
C PRO A 282 -0.59 8.51 -8.96
N GLN A 283 -1.46 9.30 -8.33
CA GLN A 283 -1.11 10.67 -7.94
C GLN A 283 -0.08 10.69 -6.80
N THR A 284 0.77 11.71 -6.79
CA THR A 284 1.64 12.09 -5.67
C THR A 284 0.79 12.70 -4.56
N THR A 285 1.09 12.39 -3.30
CA THR A 285 0.36 12.97 -2.14
C THR A 285 1.14 14.06 -1.42
N MET A 286 2.43 14.19 -1.71
CA MET A 286 3.34 15.20 -1.18
C MET A 286 4.50 15.38 -2.16
N GLU A 287 5.29 16.44 -1.97
CA GLU A 287 6.46 16.71 -2.81
C GLU A 287 7.68 15.89 -2.35
N PHE A 288 8.49 15.48 -3.32
CA PHE A 288 9.76 14.79 -3.12
C PHE A 288 10.85 15.48 -3.95
N PRO A 289 11.45 16.59 -3.48
CA PRO A 289 12.44 17.35 -4.22
C PRO A 289 13.66 16.55 -4.71
N LEU A 290 13.99 15.43 -4.05
CA LEU A 290 15.09 14.55 -4.44
C LEU A 290 14.76 13.62 -5.62
N LYS A 291 13.47 13.48 -5.98
CA LYS A 291 13.01 12.65 -7.11
C LYS A 291 12.72 13.55 -8.31
N ASP A 292 13.63 13.58 -9.28
CA ASP A 292 13.60 14.47 -10.45
C ASP A 292 13.17 13.80 -11.78
N TRP A 293 12.64 12.57 -11.71
CA TRP A 293 12.26 11.73 -12.85
C TRP A 293 10.86 11.14 -12.72
#